data_AF-A0A2G2LJP9-F1
#
_entry.id   AF-A0A2G2LJP9-F1
#
_cell.length_a   1.000
_cell.length_b   1.000
_cell.length_c   1.000
_cell.angle_alpha   90.00
_cell.angle_beta   90.00
_cell.angle_gamma   90.00
#
_symmetry.space_group_name_H-M   'P 1'
#
loop_
_entity.id
_entity.type
_entity.pdbx_description
1 polymer ?
#
loop_
_entity_poly.entity_id
_entity_poly.type
_entity_poly.pdbx_seq_one_letter_code
_entity_poly.pdbx_strand_id
1 'polypeptide(L)'
;MLGLKALGLSTSEHWEPITDHALYAMLMDRDRNAISALYGAIQSLLGNERPQTVVTDAAEGYNPAHDFCHFLVMLAVQIVCPNAQLVETPLTDDPHDLSGHEPSRCMIFDLTPSEIQQKSHVINAYCKTAGGILQQEVKDMRARFGEAVMVREILRPALSQEAYFNRFKKEKPFFERHGERRVKEGKYDRLLRLHPHLAYALGVIADPVNARPDNQ
;
A
#
# COMPACT_ATOMS: atom_id res chain seq x y z
N MET A 1 4.61 -0.08 16.50
CA MET A 1 3.71 -0.40 17.63
C MET A 1 3.32 0.79 18.52
N LEU A 2 4.23 1.72 18.88
CA LEU A 2 3.91 2.84 19.80
C LEU A 2 2.77 3.75 19.32
N GLY A 3 2.70 4.05 18.02
CA GLY A 3 1.65 4.92 17.46
C GLY A 3 0.24 4.32 17.52
N LEU A 4 0.09 3.04 17.16
CA LEU A 4 -1.23 2.36 17.13
C LEU A 4 -1.82 2.21 18.54
N LYS A 5 -0.99 1.84 19.52
CA LYS A 5 -1.43 1.76 20.94
C LYS A 5 -1.83 3.14 21.48
N ALA A 6 -1.15 4.20 21.08
CA ALA A 6 -1.51 5.58 21.44
C ALA A 6 -2.85 6.02 20.85
N LEU A 7 -3.36 5.33 19.82
CA LEU A 7 -4.69 5.52 19.24
C LEU A 7 -5.75 4.60 19.86
N GLY A 8 -5.40 3.82 20.90
CA GLY A 8 -6.31 2.86 21.52
C GLY A 8 -6.59 1.63 20.66
N LEU A 9 -5.81 1.40 19.60
CA LEU A 9 -6.00 0.28 18.70
C LEU A 9 -5.39 -1.00 19.27
N SER A 10 -6.13 -2.09 19.13
CA SER A 10 -5.61 -3.43 19.37
C SER A 10 -4.68 -3.82 18.23
N THR A 11 -3.52 -4.37 18.56
CA THR A 11 -2.55 -4.88 17.58
C THR A 11 -2.44 -6.37 17.75
N SER A 12 -2.58 -7.11 16.66
CA SER A 12 -2.34 -8.54 16.62
C SER A 12 -1.13 -8.83 15.73
N GLU A 13 -0.16 -9.55 16.29
CA GLU A 13 1.05 -9.95 15.56
C GLU A 13 0.82 -11.36 15.01
N HIS A 14 0.46 -11.45 13.73
CA HIS A 14 0.16 -12.73 13.08
C HIS A 14 1.34 -13.26 12.24
N TRP A 15 2.39 -12.46 12.03
CA TRP A 15 3.61 -12.84 11.35
C TRP A 15 4.79 -11.94 11.78
N GLU A 16 6.00 -12.42 11.50
CA GLU A 16 7.23 -11.66 11.74
C GLU A 16 7.27 -10.39 10.88
N PRO A 17 7.64 -9.22 11.44
CA PRO A 17 7.73 -7.98 10.68
C PRO A 17 8.63 -8.11 9.45
N ILE A 18 8.08 -7.77 8.28
CA ILE A 18 8.81 -7.73 7.01
C ILE A 18 9.21 -6.28 6.74
N THR A 19 10.49 -6.04 6.47
CA THR A 19 10.96 -4.70 6.08
C THR A 19 10.68 -4.43 4.62
N ASP A 20 10.54 -3.15 4.24
CA ASP A 20 10.43 -2.75 2.83
C ASP A 20 11.55 -3.33 1.97
N HIS A 21 12.77 -3.39 2.51
CA HIS A 21 13.90 -4.01 1.83
C HIS A 21 13.69 -5.51 1.58
N ALA A 22 13.19 -6.26 2.56
CA ALA A 22 12.90 -7.68 2.41
C ALA A 22 11.76 -7.93 1.42
N LEU A 23 10.71 -7.11 1.46
CA LEU A 23 9.61 -7.18 0.49
C LEU A 23 10.10 -6.85 -0.93
N TYR A 24 10.93 -5.81 -1.07
CA TYR A 24 11.53 -5.45 -2.36
C TYR A 24 12.41 -6.59 -2.91
N ALA A 25 13.24 -7.22 -2.06
CA ALA A 25 14.04 -8.37 -2.43
C ALA A 25 13.18 -9.56 -2.89
N MET A 26 12.09 -9.85 -2.16
CA MET A 26 11.12 -10.89 -2.52
C MET A 26 10.55 -10.69 -3.94
N LEU A 27 10.18 -9.45 -4.28
CA LEU A 27 9.69 -9.11 -5.62
C LEU A 27 10.80 -9.20 -6.68
N MET A 28 11.99 -8.68 -6.37
CA MET A 28 13.16 -8.72 -7.27
C MET A 28 13.59 -10.14 -7.61
N ASP A 29 13.60 -11.03 -6.63
CA ASP A 29 14.05 -12.40 -6.78
C ASP A 29 12.92 -13.34 -7.20
N ARG A 30 11.69 -12.81 -7.28
CA ARG A 30 10.48 -13.57 -7.63
C ARG A 30 10.32 -14.79 -6.73
N ASP A 31 10.57 -14.59 -5.43
CA ASP A 31 10.55 -15.66 -4.44
C ASP A 31 9.10 -16.10 -4.20
N ARG A 32 8.68 -17.09 -4.98
CA ARG A 32 7.34 -17.67 -4.95
C ARG A 32 6.95 -18.17 -3.55
N ASN A 33 7.87 -18.78 -2.82
CA ASN A 33 7.57 -19.36 -1.52
C ASN A 33 7.31 -18.26 -0.50
N ALA A 34 8.14 -17.22 -0.49
CA ALA A 34 7.96 -16.07 0.38
C ALA A 34 6.66 -15.31 0.05
N ILE A 35 6.36 -15.13 -1.24
CA ILE A 35 5.11 -14.50 -1.71
C ILE A 35 3.90 -15.30 -1.24
N SER A 36 3.88 -16.62 -1.46
CA SER A 36 2.77 -17.49 -1.03
C SER A 36 2.62 -17.54 0.49
N ALA A 37 3.73 -17.55 1.23
CA ALA A 37 3.69 -17.54 2.71
C ALA A 37 3.09 -16.23 3.24
N LEU A 38 3.52 -15.08 2.71
CA LEU A 38 2.96 -13.78 3.08
C LEU A 38 1.45 -13.71 2.75
N TYR A 39 1.06 -14.16 1.56
CA TYR A 39 -0.35 -14.21 1.18
C TYR A 39 -1.18 -15.10 2.11
N GLY A 40 -0.69 -16.30 2.44
CA GLY A 40 -1.36 -17.21 3.37
C GLY A 40 -1.50 -16.63 4.79
N ALA A 41 -0.52 -15.85 5.25
CA ALA A 41 -0.60 -15.15 6.53
C ALA A 41 -1.72 -14.08 6.53
N ILE A 42 -1.83 -13.29 5.45
CA ILE A 42 -2.90 -12.30 5.29
C ILE A 42 -4.27 -12.98 5.22
N GLN A 43 -4.41 -14.07 4.46
CA GLN A 43 -5.64 -14.85 4.41
C GLN A 43 -6.05 -15.39 5.79
N SER A 44 -5.08 -15.89 6.55
CA SER A 44 -5.33 -16.41 7.90
C SER A 44 -5.80 -15.31 8.86
N LEU A 45 -5.17 -14.12 8.82
CA LEU A 45 -5.59 -12.95 9.59
C LEU A 45 -7.04 -12.56 9.24
N LEU A 46 -7.36 -12.38 7.95
CA LEU A 46 -8.71 -11.99 7.52
C LEU A 46 -9.76 -13.04 7.90
N GLY A 47 -9.44 -14.33 7.82
CA GLY A 47 -10.35 -15.42 8.16
C GLY A 47 -10.68 -15.49 9.66
N ASN A 48 -9.72 -15.12 10.51
CA ASN A 48 -9.88 -15.06 11.95
C ASN A 48 -10.64 -13.82 12.40
N GLU A 49 -10.25 -12.63 11.92
CA GLU A 49 -10.82 -11.36 12.36
C GLU A 49 -12.17 -11.06 11.70
N ARG A 50 -12.39 -11.55 10.48
CA ARG A 50 -13.62 -11.33 9.67
C ARG A 50 -14.07 -9.87 9.62
N PRO A 51 -13.20 -8.95 9.16
CA PRO A 51 -13.51 -7.53 9.15
C PRO A 51 -14.69 -7.21 8.23
N GLN A 52 -15.47 -6.19 8.61
CA GLN A 52 -16.51 -5.62 7.74
C GLN A 52 -15.93 -4.63 6.73
N THR A 53 -14.81 -4.00 7.08
CA THR A 53 -14.09 -3.03 6.25
C THR A 53 -12.60 -3.30 6.37
N VAL A 54 -11.90 -3.30 5.23
CA VAL A 54 -10.46 -3.42 5.14
C VAL A 54 -9.93 -2.18 4.44
N VAL A 55 -8.95 -1.54 5.07
CA VAL A 55 -8.27 -0.35 4.56
C VAL A 55 -6.86 -0.74 4.12
N THR A 56 -6.47 -0.32 2.93
CA THR A 56 -5.11 -0.51 2.39
C THR A 56 -4.55 0.80 1.85
N ASP A 57 -3.25 0.84 1.60
CA ASP A 57 -2.65 1.89 0.77
C ASP A 57 -3.18 1.79 -0.66
N ALA A 58 -3.28 2.92 -1.35
CA ALA A 58 -3.62 2.95 -2.77
C ALA A 58 -2.47 2.41 -3.64
N ALA A 59 -2.81 1.67 -4.69
CA ALA A 59 -1.86 1.29 -5.74
C ALA A 59 -1.65 2.45 -6.74
N GLU A 60 -0.59 3.22 -6.55
CA GLU A 60 -0.33 4.47 -7.26
C GLU A 60 0.81 4.36 -8.29
N GLY A 61 1.57 3.27 -8.28
CA GLY A 61 2.76 3.13 -9.12
C GLY A 61 3.97 3.94 -8.61
N TYR A 62 3.90 4.46 -7.38
CA TYR A 62 4.97 5.23 -6.76
C TYR A 62 6.02 4.34 -6.08
N ASN A 63 5.57 3.33 -5.34
CA ASN A 63 6.42 2.39 -4.62
C ASN A 63 5.83 0.98 -4.79
N PRO A 64 6.61 0.02 -5.34
CA PRO A 64 6.11 -1.30 -5.66
C PRO A 64 5.71 -2.09 -4.41
N ALA A 65 6.21 -1.74 -3.22
CA ALA A 65 5.81 -2.37 -1.97
C ALA A 65 4.36 -2.06 -1.61
N HIS A 66 3.96 -0.78 -1.67
CA HIS A 66 2.57 -0.37 -1.43
C HIS A 66 1.63 -0.95 -2.49
N ASP A 67 2.03 -0.89 -3.77
CA ASP A 67 1.24 -1.50 -4.86
C ASP A 67 1.07 -3.01 -4.64
N PHE A 68 2.12 -3.72 -4.21
CA PHE A 68 2.04 -5.16 -3.94
C PHE A 68 1.16 -5.49 -2.73
N CYS A 69 1.33 -4.77 -1.61
CA CYS A 69 0.50 -4.91 -0.42
C CYS A 69 -0.98 -4.67 -0.73
N HIS A 70 -1.28 -3.64 -1.52
CA HIS A 70 -2.63 -3.35 -1.99
C HIS A 70 -3.27 -4.57 -2.66
N PHE A 71 -2.61 -5.15 -3.66
CA PHE A 71 -3.17 -6.28 -4.39
C PHE A 71 -3.19 -7.58 -3.58
N LEU A 72 -2.20 -7.80 -2.70
CA LEU A 72 -2.22 -8.91 -1.75
C LEU A 72 -3.49 -8.89 -0.89
N VAL A 73 -3.79 -7.73 -0.30
CA VAL A 73 -4.98 -7.55 0.54
C VAL A 73 -6.25 -7.66 -0.32
N MET A 74 -6.27 -7.04 -1.50
CA MET A 74 -7.42 -7.10 -2.41
C MET A 74 -7.80 -8.53 -2.77
N LEU A 75 -6.83 -9.33 -3.21
CA LEU A 75 -7.05 -10.73 -3.59
C LEU A 75 -7.48 -11.57 -2.36
N ALA A 76 -6.87 -11.34 -1.20
CA ALA A 76 -7.23 -12.06 0.01
C ALA A 76 -8.66 -11.74 0.47
N VAL A 77 -9.07 -10.47 0.43
CA VAL A 77 -10.43 -10.03 0.79
C VAL A 77 -11.47 -10.64 -0.14
N GLN A 78 -11.23 -10.63 -1.45
CA GLN A 78 -12.14 -11.23 -2.44
C GLN A 78 -12.44 -12.70 -2.17
N ILE A 79 -11.47 -13.45 -1.63
CA ILE A 79 -11.60 -14.88 -1.35
C ILE A 79 -12.15 -15.13 0.06
N VAL A 80 -11.58 -14.47 1.08
CA VAL A 80 -11.80 -14.83 2.49
C VAL A 80 -12.95 -14.04 3.11
N CYS A 81 -13.17 -12.81 2.66
CA CYS A 81 -14.19 -11.90 3.20
C CYS A 81 -14.91 -11.16 2.05
N PRO A 82 -15.60 -11.87 1.13
CA PRO A 82 -16.15 -11.28 -0.10
C PRO A 82 -17.20 -10.18 0.14
N ASN A 83 -17.77 -10.11 1.34
CA ASN A 83 -18.74 -9.10 1.74
C ASN A 83 -18.10 -7.88 2.45
N ALA A 84 -16.79 -7.93 2.73
CA ALA A 84 -16.11 -6.80 3.35
C ALA A 84 -15.94 -5.66 2.34
N GLN A 85 -16.09 -4.42 2.81
CA GLN A 85 -15.74 -3.25 2.02
C GLN A 85 -14.22 -3.13 1.95
N LEU A 86 -13.67 -3.11 0.75
CA LEU A 86 -12.26 -2.81 0.53
C LEU A 86 -12.11 -1.36 0.07
N VAL A 87 -11.45 -0.56 0.89
CA VAL A 87 -11.19 0.86 0.65
C VAL A 87 -9.70 1.14 0.75
N GLU A 88 -9.26 2.23 0.11
CA GLU A 88 -7.88 2.64 0.08
C GLU A 88 -7.68 4.09 0.51
N THR A 89 -6.47 4.39 0.95
CA THR A 89 -6.00 5.76 1.23
C THR A 89 -4.87 6.13 0.26
N PRO A 90 -4.96 7.28 -0.44
CA PRO A 90 -3.88 7.75 -1.31
C PRO A 90 -2.64 8.14 -0.50
N LEU A 91 -1.45 7.92 -1.06
CA LEU A 91 -0.18 8.20 -0.38
C LEU A 91 0.58 9.39 -0.98
N THR A 92 0.40 9.65 -2.27
CA THR A 92 1.22 10.64 -2.99
C THR A 92 0.44 11.81 -3.57
N ASP A 93 -0.84 11.60 -3.86
CA ASP A 93 -1.74 12.62 -4.37
C ASP A 93 -2.50 13.33 -3.23
N ASP A 94 -3.35 14.29 -3.58
CA ASP A 94 -4.17 15.00 -2.60
C ASP A 94 -5.08 14.00 -1.87
N PRO A 95 -4.99 13.87 -0.54
CA PRO A 95 -5.81 12.93 0.23
C PRO A 95 -7.31 13.26 0.19
N HIS A 96 -7.69 14.43 -0.34
CA HIS A 96 -9.07 14.83 -0.55
C HIS A 96 -9.55 14.69 -1.99
N ASP A 97 -8.70 14.21 -2.92
CA ASP A 97 -9.11 14.04 -4.30
C ASP A 97 -10.11 12.89 -4.46
N LEU A 98 -11.33 13.27 -4.86
CA LEU A 98 -12.41 12.37 -5.22
C LEU A 98 -12.51 12.15 -6.73
N SER A 99 -11.58 12.68 -7.53
CA SER A 99 -11.63 12.56 -8.98
C SER A 99 -11.68 11.09 -9.41
N GLY A 100 -12.65 10.77 -10.28
CA GLY A 100 -12.90 9.39 -10.73
C GLY A 100 -13.60 8.49 -9.71
N HIS A 101 -14.01 9.00 -8.55
CA HIS A 101 -14.77 8.27 -7.54
C HIS A 101 -16.15 8.87 -7.31
N GLU A 102 -17.15 8.01 -7.16
CA GLU A 102 -18.47 8.41 -6.71
C GLU A 102 -18.41 8.77 -5.22
N PRO A 103 -18.75 10.00 -4.79
CA PRO A 103 -18.64 10.40 -3.38
C PRO A 103 -19.44 9.50 -2.42
N SER A 104 -20.56 8.95 -2.88
CA SER A 104 -21.41 8.02 -2.13
C SER A 104 -20.75 6.66 -1.84
N ARG A 105 -19.66 6.34 -2.54
CA ARG A 105 -18.87 5.11 -2.33
C ARG A 105 -17.62 5.35 -1.49
N CYS A 106 -17.34 6.59 -1.11
CA CYS A 106 -16.21 6.95 -0.27
C CYS A 106 -16.65 7.04 1.20
N MET A 107 -15.74 6.72 2.11
CA MET A 107 -15.93 6.95 3.55
C MET A 107 -15.22 8.25 3.89
N ILE A 108 -15.95 9.22 4.42
CA ILE A 108 -15.44 10.55 4.74
C ILE A 108 -15.56 10.75 6.25
N PHE A 109 -14.43 11.08 6.89
CA PHE A 109 -14.35 11.33 8.31
C PHE A 109 -13.88 12.76 8.54
N ASP A 110 -14.70 13.56 9.21
CA ASP A 110 -14.31 14.86 9.73
C ASP A 110 -13.85 14.67 11.18
N LEU A 111 -12.55 14.87 11.42
CA LEU A 111 -11.95 14.68 12.72
C LEU A 111 -12.29 15.83 13.66
N THR A 112 -12.60 15.49 14.91
CA THR A 112 -12.75 16.45 16.00
C THR A 112 -11.41 17.12 16.34
N PRO A 113 -11.42 18.29 17.00
CA PRO A 113 -10.18 18.94 17.44
C PRO A 113 -9.28 18.04 18.29
N SER A 114 -9.86 17.19 19.15
CA SER A 114 -9.11 16.21 19.95
C SER A 114 -8.44 15.13 19.08
N GLU A 115 -9.14 14.60 18.08
CA GLU A 115 -8.58 13.60 17.16
C GLU A 115 -7.47 14.20 16.29
N ILE A 116 -7.63 15.43 15.82
CA ILE A 116 -6.60 16.15 15.07
C ILE A 116 -5.33 16.33 15.92
N GLN A 117 -5.50 16.69 17.20
CA GLN A 117 -4.38 16.84 18.12
C GLN A 117 -3.68 15.50 18.37
N GLN A 118 -4.43 14.43 18.59
CA GLN A 118 -3.90 13.08 18.81
C GLN A 118 -3.18 12.55 17.55
N LYS A 119 -3.79 12.67 16.37
CA LYS A 119 -3.19 12.33 15.07
C LYS A 119 -1.89 13.07 14.85
N SER A 120 -1.88 14.39 15.07
CA SER A 120 -0.67 15.21 14.93
C SER A 120 0.41 14.81 15.95
N HIS A 121 0.03 14.49 17.18
CA HIS A 121 0.98 14.01 18.19
C HIS A 121 1.61 12.67 17.76
N VAL A 122 0.80 11.71 17.33
CA VAL A 122 1.27 10.38 16.89
C VAL A 122 2.18 10.47 15.67
N ILE A 123 1.80 11.26 14.66
CA ILE A 123 2.63 11.49 13.47
C ILE A 123 3.96 12.10 13.86
N ASN A 124 3.96 13.17 14.67
CA ASN A 124 5.19 13.82 15.08
C ASN A 124 6.09 12.90 15.93
N ALA A 125 5.51 12.08 16.81
CA ALA A 125 6.25 11.10 17.58
C ALA A 125 6.86 10.03 16.68
N TYR A 126 6.09 9.52 15.71
CA TYR A 126 6.56 8.51 14.76
C TYR A 126 7.67 9.04 13.85
N CYS A 127 7.51 10.24 13.28
CA CYS A 127 8.54 10.88 12.45
C CYS A 127 9.88 11.03 13.17
N LYS A 128 9.87 11.33 14.48
CA LYS A 128 11.11 11.39 15.28
C LYS A 128 11.84 10.05 15.36
N THR A 129 11.11 8.94 15.28
CA THR A 129 11.68 7.58 15.35
C THR A 129 12.02 7.00 13.98
N ALA A 130 11.28 7.36 12.93
CA ALA A 130 11.42 6.83 11.58
C ALA A 130 12.54 7.52 10.76
N GLY A 131 13.10 8.62 11.27
CA GLY A 131 14.19 9.38 10.63
C GLY A 131 13.71 10.63 9.88
N GLY A 132 14.67 11.39 9.33
CA GLY A 132 14.42 12.74 8.80
C GLY A 132 13.57 12.80 7.52
N ILE A 133 13.56 11.73 6.71
CA ILE A 133 12.84 11.70 5.42
C ILE A 133 11.33 11.79 5.66
N LEU A 134 10.78 10.93 6.52
CA LEU A 134 9.34 10.94 6.81
C LEU A 134 8.89 12.27 7.44
N GLN A 135 9.73 12.87 8.29
CA GLN A 135 9.44 14.20 8.82
C GLN A 135 9.35 15.25 7.71
N GLN A 136 10.19 15.14 6.68
CA GLN A 136 10.15 16.04 5.54
C GLN A 136 8.91 15.78 4.68
N GLU A 137 8.56 14.52 4.41
CA GLU A 137 7.36 14.15 3.64
C GLU A 137 6.07 14.70 4.30
N VAL A 138 5.95 14.60 5.62
CA VAL A 138 4.80 15.18 6.35
C VAL A 138 4.77 16.71 6.23
N LYS A 139 5.92 17.37 6.28
CA LYS A 139 6.00 18.83 6.08
C LYS A 139 5.63 19.22 4.65
N ASP A 140 6.12 18.49 3.67
CA ASP A 140 5.88 18.74 2.25
C ASP A 140 4.41 18.53 1.90
N MET A 141 3.79 17.48 2.44
CA MET A 141 2.34 17.24 2.31
C MET A 141 1.53 18.41 2.85
N ARG A 142 1.83 18.87 4.08
CA ARG A 142 1.14 20.03 4.69
C ARG A 142 1.37 21.33 3.93
N ALA A 143 2.58 21.56 3.43
CA ALA A 143 2.90 22.73 2.62
C ALA A 143 2.17 22.70 1.26
N ARG A 144 2.03 21.51 0.66
CA ARG A 144 1.41 21.33 -0.66
C ARG A 144 -0.11 21.43 -0.62
N PHE A 145 -0.75 20.83 0.38
CA PHE A 145 -2.21 20.66 0.44
C PHE A 145 -2.88 21.44 1.58
N GLY A 146 -2.09 22.09 2.43
CA GLY A 146 -2.59 22.87 3.58
C GLY A 146 -2.90 22.01 4.80
N GLU A 147 -3.23 22.65 5.92
CA GLU A 147 -3.55 21.98 7.19
C GLU A 147 -4.89 21.22 7.16
N ALA A 148 -5.76 21.50 6.19
CA ALA A 148 -7.04 20.83 6.02
C ALA A 148 -6.88 19.31 5.83
N VAL A 149 -5.77 18.83 5.25
CA VAL A 149 -5.47 17.39 5.09
C VAL A 149 -5.37 16.63 6.42
N MET A 150 -5.20 17.36 7.52
CA MET A 150 -5.17 16.78 8.85
C MET A 150 -6.56 16.65 9.48
N VAL A 151 -7.54 17.40 8.97
CA VAL A 151 -8.90 17.53 9.52
C VAL A 151 -9.83 16.49 8.93
N ARG A 152 -9.71 16.21 7.63
CA ARG A 152 -10.59 15.27 6.94
C ARG A 152 -9.80 14.07 6.44
N GLU A 153 -10.32 12.88 6.66
CA GLU A 153 -9.80 11.64 6.08
C GLU A 153 -10.82 11.09 5.09
N ILE A 154 -10.35 10.68 3.92
CA ILE A 154 -11.17 10.08 2.89
C ILE A 154 -10.60 8.71 2.55
N LEU A 155 -11.43 7.69 2.64
CA LEU A 155 -11.16 6.36 2.12
C LEU A 155 -12.00 6.14 0.88
N ARG A 156 -11.35 5.81 -0.24
CA ARG A 156 -12.00 5.61 -1.54
C ARG A 156 -12.10 4.12 -1.87
N PRO A 157 -13.02 3.66 -2.73
CA PRO A 157 -13.02 2.28 -3.19
C PRO A 157 -11.65 1.87 -3.73
N ALA A 158 -11.16 0.69 -3.34
CA ALA A 158 -9.86 0.20 -3.79
C ALA A 158 -9.80 0.00 -5.30
N LEU A 159 -8.67 0.37 -5.90
CA LEU A 159 -8.42 0.26 -7.34
C LEU A 159 -8.34 -1.21 -7.76
N SER A 160 -9.07 -1.60 -8.81
CA SER A 160 -8.95 -2.97 -9.32
C SER A 160 -7.61 -3.21 -10.02
N GLN A 161 -7.14 -4.47 -9.98
CA GLN A 161 -5.94 -4.88 -10.71
C GLN A 161 -6.05 -4.54 -12.21
N GLU A 162 -7.21 -4.77 -12.84
CA GLU A 162 -7.43 -4.42 -14.25
C GLU A 162 -7.26 -2.92 -14.50
N ALA A 163 -7.88 -2.07 -13.68
CA ALA A 163 -7.77 -0.62 -13.81
C ALA A 163 -6.32 -0.13 -13.62
N TYR A 164 -5.60 -0.70 -12.65
CA TYR A 164 -4.20 -0.40 -12.41
C TYR A 164 -3.30 -0.76 -13.60
N PHE A 165 -3.39 -1.99 -14.12
CA PHE A 165 -2.60 -2.37 -15.29
C PHE A 165 -3.01 -1.58 -16.54
N ASN A 166 -4.29 -1.25 -16.70
CA ASN A 166 -4.76 -0.38 -17.78
C ASN A 166 -4.12 1.02 -17.72
N ARG A 167 -3.98 1.61 -16.52
CA ARG A 167 -3.31 2.91 -16.31
C ARG A 167 -1.88 2.90 -16.85
N PHE A 168 -1.15 1.79 -16.66
CA PHE A 168 0.26 1.66 -17.05
C PHE A 168 0.49 0.95 -18.40
N LYS A 169 -0.55 0.82 -19.24
CA LYS A 169 -0.41 0.27 -20.61
C LYS A 169 0.46 1.16 -21.52
N LYS A 170 0.37 2.48 -21.35
CA LYS A 170 1.06 3.46 -22.22
C LYS A 170 2.29 4.08 -21.57
N GLU A 171 2.35 4.05 -20.24
CA GLU A 171 3.35 4.74 -19.45
C GLU A 171 3.85 3.81 -18.34
N LYS A 172 5.16 3.82 -18.08
CA LYS A 172 5.73 3.07 -16.96
C LYS A 172 5.32 3.70 -15.63
N PRO A 173 5.10 2.94 -14.55
CA PRO A 173 4.90 3.51 -13.22
C PRO A 173 6.12 4.32 -12.76
N PHE A 174 5.91 5.23 -11.81
CA PHE A 174 6.97 6.09 -11.30
C PHE A 174 8.14 5.29 -10.76
N PHE A 175 7.90 4.23 -9.98
CA PHE A 175 8.98 3.42 -9.41
C PHE A 175 9.90 2.82 -10.48
N GLU A 176 9.36 2.43 -11.63
CA GLU A 176 10.15 1.84 -12.71
C GLU A 176 10.98 2.92 -13.41
N ARG A 177 10.40 4.09 -13.68
CA ARG A 177 11.15 5.23 -14.25
C ARG A 177 12.23 5.73 -13.30
N HIS A 178 11.93 5.78 -12.01
CA HIS A 178 12.87 6.12 -10.95
C HIS A 178 14.01 5.10 -10.91
N GLY A 179 13.69 3.80 -10.84
CA GLY A 179 14.68 2.73 -10.85
C GLY A 179 15.58 2.78 -12.09
N GLU A 180 15.04 3.03 -13.28
CA GLU A 180 15.82 3.17 -14.51
C GLU A 180 16.86 4.29 -14.41
N ARG A 181 16.49 5.42 -13.79
CA ARG A 181 17.42 6.51 -13.52
C ARG A 181 18.49 6.09 -12.53
N ARG A 182 18.12 5.42 -11.44
CA ARG A 182 19.07 4.96 -10.40
C ARG A 182 20.06 3.93 -10.92
N VAL A 183 19.65 3.04 -11.82
CA VAL A 183 20.57 2.11 -12.52
C VAL A 183 21.55 2.88 -13.40
N LYS A 184 21.07 3.86 -14.19
CA LYS A 184 21.95 4.72 -15.01
C LYS A 184 22.94 5.53 -14.18
N GLU A 185 22.55 5.95 -12.99
CA GLU A 185 23.41 6.64 -12.01
C GLU A 185 24.39 5.71 -11.28
N GLY A 186 24.35 4.40 -11.54
CA GLY A 186 25.17 3.39 -10.84
C GLY A 186 24.80 3.24 -9.37
N LYS A 187 23.56 3.59 -8.99
CA LYS A 187 23.07 3.52 -7.61
C LYS A 187 22.34 2.22 -7.31
N TYR A 188 21.71 1.60 -8.31
CA TYR A 188 21.08 0.29 -8.22
C TYR A 188 21.72 -0.67 -9.23
N ASP A 189 21.93 -1.92 -8.83
CA ASP A 189 22.46 -2.96 -9.71
C ASP A 189 21.39 -3.54 -10.65
N ARG A 190 20.14 -3.58 -10.17
CA ARG A 190 19.00 -4.19 -10.86
C ARG A 190 17.77 -3.31 -10.77
N LEU A 191 16.88 -3.47 -11.75
CA LEU A 191 15.64 -2.70 -11.87
C LEU A 191 14.42 -3.57 -11.54
N LEU A 192 13.60 -3.14 -10.58
CA LEU A 192 12.25 -3.67 -10.41
C LEU A 192 11.34 -3.10 -11.50
N ARG A 193 10.58 -3.97 -12.14
CA ARG A 193 9.69 -3.66 -13.25
C ARG A 193 8.28 -4.15 -12.98
N LEU A 194 7.30 -3.42 -13.51
CA LEU A 194 5.88 -3.73 -13.34
C LEU A 194 5.52 -5.15 -13.77
N HIS A 195 5.85 -5.54 -15.01
CA HIS A 195 5.43 -6.85 -15.52
C HIS A 195 6.31 -8.02 -15.01
N PRO A 196 7.64 -8.02 -15.21
CA PRO A 196 8.46 -9.16 -14.82
C PRO A 196 8.48 -9.47 -13.33
N HIS A 197 8.18 -8.50 -12.46
CA HIS A 197 8.27 -8.68 -11.00
C HIS A 197 6.91 -8.57 -10.34
N LEU A 198 6.25 -7.40 -10.41
CA LEU A 198 4.98 -7.19 -9.71
C LEU A 198 3.87 -8.07 -10.30
N ALA A 199 3.67 -8.07 -11.62
CA ALA A 199 2.65 -8.91 -12.25
C ALA A 199 2.93 -10.41 -12.06
N TYR A 200 4.21 -10.83 -12.05
CA TYR A 200 4.59 -12.20 -11.71
C TYR A 200 4.14 -12.57 -10.28
N ALA A 201 4.44 -11.71 -9.30
CA ALA A 201 4.07 -11.95 -7.92
C ALA A 201 2.54 -12.05 -7.75
N LEU A 202 1.78 -11.20 -8.44
CA LEU A 202 0.31 -11.28 -8.46
C LEU A 202 -0.19 -12.55 -9.15
N GLY A 203 0.49 -13.00 -10.22
CA GLY A 203 0.19 -14.26 -10.89
C GLY A 203 0.38 -15.48 -9.98
N VAL A 204 1.45 -15.48 -9.17
CA VAL A 204 1.69 -16.52 -8.14
C VAL A 204 0.52 -16.61 -7.14
N ILE A 205 -0.07 -15.46 -6.80
CA ILE A 205 -1.17 -15.38 -5.83
C ILE A 205 -2.49 -15.81 -6.46
N ALA A 206 -2.78 -15.34 -7.67
CA ALA A 206 -4.04 -15.57 -8.37
C ALA A 206 -4.17 -17.01 -8.91
N ASP A 207 -3.06 -17.60 -9.34
CA ASP A 207 -3.00 -18.99 -9.79
C ASP A 207 -1.73 -19.67 -9.24
N PRO A 208 -1.77 -20.16 -8.00
CA PRO A 208 -0.63 -20.79 -7.37
C PRO A 208 -0.23 -22.11 -8.03
N VAL A 209 -0.96 -22.63 -9.04
CA VAL A 209 -0.60 -23.87 -9.76
C VAL A 209 0.06 -23.57 -11.10
N ASN A 210 -0.33 -22.49 -11.80
CA ASN A 210 0.13 -22.19 -13.17
C ASN A 210 1.07 -20.99 -13.34
N ALA A 211 1.51 -20.31 -12.27
CA ALA A 211 2.52 -19.26 -12.36
C ALA A 211 3.90 -19.81 -12.80
N ARG A 212 4.01 -20.18 -14.07
CA ARG A 212 5.28 -20.47 -14.74
C ARG A 212 6.02 -19.14 -14.88
N PRO A 213 7.34 -19.10 -14.62
CA PRO A 213 8.13 -17.96 -15.01
C PRO A 213 8.02 -17.84 -16.53
N ASP A 214 7.51 -16.71 -17.03
CA ASP A 214 7.55 -16.40 -18.45
C ASP A 214 9.02 -16.47 -18.89
N ASN A 215 9.32 -17.48 -19.71
CA ASN A 215 10.55 -17.58 -20.47
C ASN A 215 10.44 -16.63 -21.66
N GLN A 216 11.05 -15.45 -21.55
CA GLN A 216 11.99 -14.86 -22.53
C GLN A 216 12.47 -13.48 -22.09
#